data_AF-A0A7E6EGP5-F1
#
_entry.id   AF-A0A7E6EGP5-F1
#
_cell.length_a   1.000
_cell.length_b   1.000
_cell.length_c   1.000
_cell.angle_alpha   90.00
_cell.angle_beta   90.00
_cell.angle_gamma   90.00
#
_symmetry.space_group_name_H-M   'P 1'
#
loop_
_entity.id
_entity.type
_entity.pdbx_description
1 polymer ?
#
loop_
_entity_poly.entity_id
_entity_poly.type
_entity_poly.pdbx_seq_one_letter_code
_entity_poly.pdbx_strand_id
1 'polypeptide(L)'
;MQNDPEIVESQKDQQKIEIIKNEIENLMQLSRGETFYVLGKEDFINHCRNNIDLDKLEKLFQQVVKDMQCQSISLCDRKSGDGPVRDFRIRNIVDEYDFIETRSFKNIIFRITVAGNVDTGKTTLLGVLTHNTSDDGRGSARSKMFNHKHEAATGRTSSIGVNIVGFDYAGNCLNNPDRGKLDWQKLCKKASKVVSLIDLAGHEKYLKTTISGMFGYAPDACMLIVISHCRHFRLGPTQV
;
A
#
# COMPACT_ATOMS: atom_id res chain seq x y z
N MET A 1 -55.99 2.78 -5.64
CA MET A 1 -54.72 2.02 -5.69
C MET A 1 -53.79 2.67 -4.68
N GLN A 2 -53.82 2.19 -3.44
CA GLN A 2 -52.88 2.60 -2.41
C GLN A 2 -51.54 1.95 -2.76
N ASN A 3 -50.50 2.75 -2.96
CA ASN A 3 -49.15 2.23 -3.13
C ASN A 3 -48.68 1.71 -1.77
N ASP A 4 -48.38 0.40 -1.69
CA ASP A 4 -47.90 -0.24 -0.47
C ASP A 4 -46.60 0.45 0.01
N PRO A 5 -46.50 0.81 1.30
CA PRO A 5 -45.34 1.53 1.85
C PRO A 5 -44.00 0.78 1.66
N GLU A 6 -44.01 -0.55 1.63
CA GLU A 6 -42.81 -1.37 1.35
C GLU A 6 -42.27 -1.20 -0.08
N ILE A 7 -43.14 -0.92 -1.05
CA ILE A 7 -42.75 -0.71 -2.46
C ILE A 7 -42.07 0.65 -2.62
N VAL A 8 -42.52 1.66 -1.86
CA VAL A 8 -41.94 3.00 -1.88
C VAL A 8 -40.59 3.04 -1.16
N GLU A 9 -40.42 2.25 -0.09
CA GLU A 9 -39.16 2.15 0.66
C GLU A 9 -38.09 1.41 -0.17
N SER A 10 -38.46 0.32 -0.85
CA SER A 10 -37.53 -0.42 -1.73
C SER A 10 -37.07 0.39 -2.95
N GLN A 11 -37.92 1.24 -3.53
CA GLN A 11 -37.52 2.15 -4.62
C GLN A 11 -36.53 3.24 -4.16
N LYS A 12 -36.71 3.77 -2.95
CA LYS A 12 -35.77 4.75 -2.37
C LYS A 12 -34.42 4.13 -2.06
N ASP A 13 -34.38 2.87 -1.64
CA ASP A 13 -33.13 2.17 -1.35
C ASP A 13 -32.35 1.85 -2.62
N GLN A 14 -33.03 1.53 -3.73
CA GLN A 14 -32.37 1.34 -5.04
C GLN A 14 -31.69 2.61 -5.55
N GLN A 15 -32.33 3.78 -5.43
CA GLN A 15 -31.71 5.05 -5.81
C GLN A 15 -30.47 5.38 -4.95
N LYS A 16 -30.49 5.04 -3.65
CA LYS A 16 -29.33 5.23 -2.76
C LYS A 16 -28.16 4.33 -3.15
N ILE A 17 -28.43 3.05 -3.45
CA ILE A 17 -27.44 2.08 -3.91
C ILE A 17 -26.73 2.61 -5.16
N GLU A 18 -27.47 3.20 -6.10
CA GLU A 18 -26.91 3.74 -7.34
C GLU A 18 -25.99 4.95 -7.11
N ILE A 19 -26.35 5.86 -6.19
CA ILE A 19 -25.51 7.00 -5.83
C ILE A 19 -24.18 6.53 -5.22
N ILE A 20 -24.25 5.62 -4.24
CA ILE A 20 -23.06 5.08 -3.56
C ILE A 20 -22.18 4.33 -4.56
N LYS A 21 -22.78 3.55 -5.45
CA LYS A 21 -22.07 2.83 -6.50
C LYS A 21 -21.29 3.80 -7.40
N ASN A 22 -21.94 4.85 -7.90
CA ASN A 22 -21.29 5.85 -8.74
C ASN A 22 -20.16 6.57 -8.01
N GLU A 23 -20.34 6.90 -6.74
CA GLU A 23 -19.29 7.53 -5.93
C GLU A 23 -18.08 6.61 -5.73
N ILE A 24 -18.31 5.36 -5.32
CA ILE A 24 -17.23 4.38 -5.12
C ILE A 24 -16.53 4.11 -6.46
N GLU A 25 -17.26 3.95 -7.57
CA GLU A 25 -16.67 3.77 -8.89
C GLU A 25 -15.75 4.94 -9.27
N ASN A 26 -16.20 6.18 -9.05
CA ASN A 26 -15.37 7.37 -9.29
C ASN A 26 -14.11 7.37 -8.41
N LEU A 27 -14.25 7.08 -7.11
CA LEU A 27 -13.12 7.00 -6.19
C LEU A 27 -12.15 5.89 -6.59
N MET A 28 -12.64 4.73 -7.01
CA MET A 28 -11.83 3.58 -7.44
C MET A 28 -11.07 3.87 -8.73
N GLN A 29 -11.67 4.59 -9.67
CA GLN A 29 -10.98 5.04 -10.89
C GLN A 29 -9.84 6.00 -10.58
N LEU A 30 -10.07 6.99 -9.70
CA LEU A 30 -9.05 7.96 -9.30
C LEU A 30 -7.91 7.30 -8.51
N SER A 31 -8.23 6.32 -7.68
CA SER A 31 -7.30 5.66 -6.76
C SER A 31 -6.64 4.39 -7.30
N ARG A 32 -6.84 4.09 -8.60
CA ARG A 32 -6.27 2.90 -9.27
C ARG A 32 -6.67 1.58 -8.60
N GLY A 33 -7.94 1.44 -8.24
CA GLY A 33 -8.52 0.17 -7.77
C GLY A 33 -8.40 -0.10 -6.27
N GLU A 34 -8.04 0.90 -5.45
CA GLU A 34 -8.03 0.80 -3.98
C GLU A 34 -8.37 2.15 -3.34
N THR A 35 -9.49 2.23 -2.62
CA THR A 35 -9.93 3.46 -1.95
C THR A 35 -10.31 3.24 -0.48
N PHE A 36 -10.31 4.33 0.28
CA PHE A 36 -10.93 4.39 1.59
C PHE A 36 -12.29 5.05 1.46
N TYR A 37 -13.30 4.46 2.09
CA TYR A 37 -14.67 4.96 2.10
C TYR A 37 -15.17 5.08 3.53
N VAL A 38 -15.87 6.17 3.84
CA VAL A 38 -16.35 6.47 5.18
C VAL A 38 -17.87 6.37 5.18
N LEU A 39 -18.39 5.28 5.73
CA LEU A 39 -19.82 5.08 5.85
C LEU A 39 -20.39 5.93 6.99
N GLY A 40 -21.45 6.70 6.70
CA GLY A 40 -22.15 7.53 7.67
C GLY A 40 -21.72 9.01 7.72
N LYS A 41 -20.72 9.40 6.93
CA LYS A 41 -20.48 10.82 6.62
C LYS A 41 -21.49 11.25 5.55
N GLU A 42 -22.00 12.49 5.61
CA GLU A 42 -22.88 13.29 4.71
C GLU A 42 -23.78 12.60 3.65
N ASP A 43 -23.36 11.51 3.00
CA ASP A 43 -24.01 10.65 2.01
C ASP A 43 -25.35 10.05 2.49
N PHE A 44 -25.56 9.96 3.81
CA PHE A 44 -26.79 9.45 4.44
C PHE A 44 -27.64 10.52 5.16
N ILE A 45 -27.14 11.75 5.29
CA ILE A 45 -27.55 12.65 6.39
C ILE A 45 -28.84 13.43 6.11
N ASN A 46 -29.29 13.52 4.86
CA ASN A 46 -30.52 14.27 4.58
C ASN A 46 -31.80 13.59 5.10
N HIS A 47 -31.78 12.31 5.51
CA HIS A 47 -32.98 11.63 6.01
C HIS A 47 -32.85 10.87 7.34
N CYS A 48 -31.66 10.67 7.90
CA CYS A 48 -31.47 9.95 9.18
C CYS A 48 -30.95 10.85 10.29
N ARG A 49 -31.60 11.99 10.54
CA ARG A 49 -31.12 12.98 11.54
C ARG A 49 -31.10 12.50 12.99
N ASN A 50 -31.73 11.37 13.35
CA ASN A 50 -31.92 11.03 14.78
C ASN A 50 -31.66 9.58 15.21
N ASN A 51 -31.24 8.64 14.34
CA ASN A 51 -30.82 7.28 14.72
C ASN A 51 -30.25 6.55 13.50
N ILE A 52 -28.98 6.79 13.18
CA ILE A 52 -28.29 6.08 12.09
C ILE A 52 -27.97 4.66 12.57
N ASP A 53 -28.68 3.68 12.03
CA ASP A 53 -28.37 2.26 12.23
C ASP A 53 -27.25 1.87 11.25
N LEU A 54 -25.99 1.99 11.71
CA LEU A 54 -24.81 1.69 10.91
C LEU A 54 -24.81 0.25 10.37
N ASP A 55 -25.42 -0.70 11.08
CA ASP A 55 -25.42 -2.10 10.67
C ASP A 55 -26.37 -2.35 9.50
N LYS A 56 -27.49 -1.60 9.42
CA LYS A 56 -28.34 -1.60 8.23
C LYS A 56 -27.63 -0.98 7.03
N LEU A 57 -26.91 0.12 7.24
CA LEU A 57 -26.16 0.78 6.17
C LEU A 57 -25.03 -0.09 5.65
N GLU A 58 -24.33 -0.79 6.55
CA GLU A 58 -23.29 -1.72 6.18
C GLU A 58 -23.84 -2.85 5.31
N LYS A 59 -25.03 -3.39 5.60
CA LYS A 59 -25.64 -4.43 4.74
C LYS A 59 -25.86 -3.95 3.31
N LEU A 60 -26.38 -2.73 3.14
CA LEU A 60 -26.58 -2.11 1.82
C LEU A 60 -25.23 -1.86 1.12
N PHE A 61 -24.27 -1.31 1.85
CA PHE A 61 -22.91 -1.09 1.35
C PHE A 61 -22.23 -2.39 0.91
N GLN A 62 -22.35 -3.46 1.69
CA GLN A 62 -21.80 -4.78 1.35
C GLN A 62 -22.47 -5.36 0.09
N GLN A 63 -23.75 -5.06 -0.16
CA GLN A 63 -24.40 -5.43 -1.41
C GLN A 63 -23.79 -4.65 -2.59
N VAL A 64 -23.64 -3.34 -2.47
CA VAL A 64 -23.00 -2.49 -3.49
C VAL A 64 -21.58 -2.97 -3.82
N VAL A 65 -20.77 -3.26 -2.79
CA VAL A 65 -19.39 -3.76 -2.96
C VAL A 65 -19.36 -5.10 -3.70
N LYS A 66 -20.29 -6.02 -3.39
CA LYS A 66 -20.42 -7.30 -4.10
C LYS A 66 -20.83 -7.11 -5.56
N ASP A 67 -21.78 -6.21 -5.82
CA ASP A 67 -22.26 -5.91 -7.18
C ASP A 67 -21.15 -5.29 -8.05
N MET A 68 -20.23 -4.54 -7.45
CA MET A 68 -19.04 -3.99 -8.10
C MET A 68 -17.86 -4.98 -8.22
N GLN A 69 -18.04 -6.24 -7.82
CA GLN A 69 -16.96 -7.24 -7.79
C GLN A 69 -15.72 -6.76 -7.00
N CYS A 70 -15.97 -6.02 -5.92
CA CYS A 70 -14.95 -5.51 -5.02
C CYS A 70 -14.95 -6.30 -3.71
N GLN A 71 -13.89 -6.11 -2.91
CA GLN A 71 -13.83 -6.57 -1.53
C GLN A 71 -13.68 -5.38 -0.60
N SER A 72 -14.39 -5.38 0.54
CA SER A 72 -14.31 -4.33 1.58
C SER A 72 -13.96 -4.85 2.98
N ILE A 73 -12.97 -4.24 3.63
CA ILE A 73 -12.60 -4.49 5.03
C ILE A 73 -13.01 -3.32 5.88
N SER A 74 -13.73 -3.59 6.96
CA SER A 74 -13.92 -2.62 8.04
C SER A 74 -12.59 -2.39 8.76
N LEU A 75 -12.16 -1.13 8.83
CA LEU A 75 -10.92 -0.71 9.48
C LEU A 75 -11.16 -0.30 10.93
N CYS A 76 -12.11 0.62 11.13
CA CYS A 76 -12.45 1.12 12.47
C CYS A 76 -13.81 1.83 12.51
N ASP A 77 -14.38 1.84 13.71
CA ASP A 77 -15.54 2.66 14.05
C ASP A 77 -15.07 3.91 14.79
N ARG A 78 -15.59 5.08 14.40
CA ARG A 78 -15.29 6.34 15.07
C ARG A 78 -16.53 7.23 15.18
N LYS A 79 -16.45 8.26 16.01
CA LYS A 79 -17.48 9.31 16.07
C LYS A 79 -17.01 10.52 15.28
N SER A 80 -17.84 10.98 14.35
CA SER A 80 -17.73 12.29 13.70
C SER A 80 -18.68 13.28 14.36
N GLY A 81 -18.50 14.58 14.10
CA GLY A 81 -19.43 15.62 14.57
C GLY A 81 -20.89 15.35 14.16
N ASP A 82 -21.08 14.66 13.04
CA ASP A 82 -22.39 14.35 12.46
C ASP A 82 -22.98 12.99 12.88
N GLY A 83 -22.28 12.21 13.72
CA GLY A 83 -22.73 10.90 14.17
C GLY A 83 -21.65 9.81 14.14
N PRO A 84 -22.00 8.55 14.46
CA PRO A 84 -21.08 7.43 14.35
C PRO A 84 -20.81 7.12 12.87
N VAL A 85 -19.55 6.82 12.54
CA VAL A 85 -19.11 6.47 11.18
C VAL A 85 -18.20 5.25 11.21
N ARG A 86 -18.17 4.51 10.10
CA ARG A 86 -17.35 3.29 9.94
C ARG A 86 -16.47 3.42 8.71
N ASP A 87 -15.18 3.17 8.90
CA ASP A 87 -14.20 3.21 7.82
C ASP A 87 -14.08 1.87 7.13
N PHE A 88 -14.13 1.90 5.81
CA PHE A 88 -13.87 0.76 4.97
C PHE A 88 -12.69 1.02 4.05
N ARG A 89 -11.86 -0.01 3.85
CA ARG A 89 -10.98 -0.09 2.69
C ARG A 89 -11.66 -0.95 1.64
N ILE A 90 -11.80 -0.42 0.43
CA ILE A 90 -12.38 -1.11 -0.72
C ILE A 90 -11.26 -1.36 -1.74
N ARG A 91 -11.20 -2.58 -2.28
CA ARG A 91 -10.25 -2.95 -3.32
C ARG A 91 -10.93 -3.78 -4.41
N ASN A 92 -10.52 -3.60 -5.66
CA ASN A 92 -10.94 -4.47 -6.74
C ASN A 92 -10.49 -5.91 -6.47
N ILE A 93 -11.33 -6.87 -6.79
CA ILE A 93 -10.88 -8.26 -6.94
C ILE A 93 -10.00 -8.29 -8.19
N VAL A 94 -8.85 -8.96 -8.07
CA VAL A 94 -7.93 -9.10 -9.18
C VAL A 94 -7.76 -10.58 -9.46
N ASP A 95 -8.05 -10.97 -10.69
CA ASP A 95 -8.01 -12.38 -11.09
C ASP A 95 -6.57 -12.82 -11.41
N GLU A 96 -6.32 -14.14 -11.37
CA GLU A 96 -5.00 -14.70 -11.66
C GLU A 96 -4.47 -14.31 -13.07
N TYR A 97 -5.37 -14.00 -14.01
CA TYR A 97 -5.04 -13.60 -15.39
C TYR A 97 -4.65 -12.13 -15.52
N ASP A 98 -5.10 -11.26 -14.61
CA ASP A 98 -4.74 -9.83 -14.58
C ASP A 98 -3.24 -9.62 -14.26
N PHE A 99 -2.57 -10.65 -13.75
CA PHE A 99 -1.11 -10.63 -13.57
C PHE A 99 -0.34 -10.69 -14.91
N ILE A 100 -0.97 -11.15 -15.99
CA ILE A 100 -0.31 -11.39 -17.29
C ILE A 100 -0.55 -10.23 -18.25
N GLU A 101 -1.68 -9.53 -18.17
CA GLU A 101 -1.99 -8.39 -19.02
C GLU A 101 -1.51 -7.05 -18.43
N THR A 102 -0.77 -6.30 -19.24
CA THR A 102 0.04 -5.13 -18.87
C THR A 102 -0.74 -3.92 -18.35
N ARG A 103 -2.09 -3.92 -18.43
CA ARG A 103 -2.94 -2.79 -18.00
C ARG A 103 -3.52 -2.97 -16.60
N SER A 104 -4.01 -4.15 -16.23
CA SER A 104 -4.51 -4.43 -14.85
C SER A 104 -3.38 -4.55 -13.82
N PHE A 105 -2.19 -5.00 -14.26
CA PHE A 105 -0.99 -5.11 -13.41
C PHE A 105 -0.59 -3.80 -12.70
N LYS A 106 -0.91 -2.65 -13.32
CA LYS A 106 -0.52 -1.33 -12.82
C LYS A 106 -1.24 -0.95 -11.52
N ASN A 107 -2.38 -1.57 -11.22
CA ASN A 107 -3.18 -1.27 -10.03
C ASN A 107 -2.75 -2.08 -8.80
N ILE A 108 -2.16 -3.26 -9.02
CA ILE A 108 -1.68 -4.16 -7.96
C ILE A 108 -0.31 -3.72 -7.44
N ILE A 109 0.58 -3.30 -8.35
CA ILE A 109 1.97 -2.99 -7.99
C ILE A 109 2.15 -1.51 -7.71
N PHE A 110 2.52 -1.20 -6.46
CA PHE A 110 2.97 0.12 -6.06
C PHE A 110 4.50 0.16 -6.00
N ARG A 111 5.13 0.99 -6.81
CA ARG A 111 6.61 1.05 -6.91
C ARG A 111 7.15 2.18 -6.05
N ILE A 112 7.99 1.83 -5.08
CA ILE A 112 8.69 2.77 -4.22
C ILE A 112 10.18 2.67 -4.48
N THR A 113 10.77 3.78 -4.89
CA THR A 113 12.22 3.89 -4.99
C THR A 113 12.80 4.37 -3.68
N VAL A 114 13.91 3.77 -3.23
CA VAL A 114 14.57 4.10 -1.98
C VAL A 114 15.85 4.84 -2.27
N ALA A 115 15.92 6.09 -1.78
CA ALA A 115 17.05 7.00 -1.97
C ALA A 115 17.62 7.47 -0.62
N GLY A 116 18.85 7.96 -0.64
CA GLY A 116 19.55 8.44 0.56
C GLY A 116 21.06 8.21 0.47
N ASN A 117 21.81 8.88 1.35
CA ASN A 117 23.27 8.86 1.32
C ASN A 117 23.86 7.46 1.60
N VAL A 118 25.16 7.28 1.39
CA VAL A 118 25.90 6.09 1.84
C VAL A 118 25.69 5.89 3.35
N ASP A 119 25.63 4.63 3.76
CA ASP A 119 25.49 4.21 5.17
C ASP A 119 24.23 4.68 5.89
N THR A 120 23.19 5.13 5.16
CA THR A 120 21.91 5.49 5.79
C THR A 120 21.01 4.30 6.17
N GLY A 121 21.47 3.07 5.91
CA GLY A 121 20.71 1.86 6.23
C GLY A 121 19.62 1.51 5.23
N LYS A 122 19.65 2.08 4.00
CA LYS A 122 18.65 1.79 2.94
C LYS A 122 18.45 0.31 2.68
N THR A 123 19.52 -0.34 2.24
CA THR A 123 19.51 -1.77 1.92
C THR A 123 19.24 -2.62 3.15
N THR A 124 19.69 -2.18 4.34
CA THR A 124 19.40 -2.87 5.60
C THR A 124 17.90 -2.86 5.90
N LEU A 125 17.24 -1.69 5.82
CA LEU A 125 15.80 -1.56 6.03
C LEU A 125 15.02 -2.42 5.02
N LEU A 126 15.43 -2.39 3.75
CA LEU A 126 14.83 -3.22 2.71
C LEU A 126 14.99 -4.72 2.98
N GLY A 127 16.16 -5.15 3.46
CA GLY A 127 16.39 -6.54 3.84
C GLY A 127 15.47 -6.98 4.99
N VAL A 128 15.25 -6.12 5.98
CA VAL A 128 14.31 -6.39 7.09
C VAL A 128 12.87 -6.49 6.58
N LEU A 129 12.42 -5.52 5.77
CA LEU A 129 11.05 -5.48 5.25
C LEU A 129 10.72 -6.65 4.31
N THR A 130 11.69 -7.06 3.48
CA THR A 130 11.46 -8.09 2.45
C THR A 130 11.60 -9.51 2.99
N HIS A 131 12.51 -9.74 3.94
CA HIS A 131 12.75 -11.06 4.52
C HIS A 131 12.08 -11.30 5.87
N ASN A 132 11.44 -10.28 6.46
CA ASN A 132 10.84 -10.37 7.79
C ASN A 132 11.83 -10.88 8.86
N THR A 133 13.10 -10.48 8.75
CA THR A 133 14.15 -10.84 9.70
C THR A 133 14.81 -9.58 10.24
N SER A 134 14.90 -9.47 11.57
CA SER A 134 15.64 -8.38 12.21
C SER A 134 17.11 -8.39 11.79
N ASP A 135 17.69 -7.20 11.62
CA ASP A 135 19.12 -7.05 11.38
C ASP A 135 19.88 -7.22 12.71
N ASP A 136 21.00 -7.93 12.66
CA ASP A 136 21.89 -8.16 13.81
C ASP A 136 22.86 -7.00 14.06
N GLY A 137 22.73 -5.88 13.35
CA GLY A 137 23.64 -4.74 13.39
C GLY A 137 24.99 -5.00 12.71
N ARG A 138 25.20 -6.19 12.14
CA ARG A 138 26.39 -6.57 11.36
C ARG A 138 26.09 -6.65 9.87
N GLY A 139 24.90 -6.21 9.47
CA GLY A 139 24.45 -6.20 8.08
C GLY A 139 24.00 -7.56 7.57
N SER A 140 23.52 -8.45 8.45
CA SER A 140 22.91 -9.72 8.04
C SER A 140 21.71 -9.53 7.11
N ALA A 141 20.86 -8.53 7.35
CA ALA A 141 19.75 -8.19 6.48
C ALA A 141 20.24 -7.60 5.14
N ARG A 142 21.27 -6.74 5.19
CA ARG A 142 21.89 -6.14 3.99
C ARG A 142 22.53 -7.20 3.09
N SER A 143 23.23 -8.18 3.68
CA SER A 143 23.93 -9.22 2.92
C SER A 143 22.99 -10.11 2.11
N LYS A 144 21.73 -10.27 2.53
CA LYS A 144 20.69 -11.00 1.78
C LYS A 144 20.26 -10.27 0.51
N MET A 145 20.54 -8.97 0.40
CA MET A 145 20.13 -8.11 -0.72
C MET A 145 21.22 -7.92 -1.78
N PHE A 146 22.43 -8.44 -1.56
CA PHE A 146 23.52 -8.29 -2.53
C PHE A 146 23.30 -9.14 -3.78
N ASN A 147 23.42 -8.51 -4.95
CA ASN A 147 23.25 -9.16 -6.24
C ASN A 147 24.56 -9.68 -6.82
N HIS A 148 25.69 -9.09 -6.39
CA HIS A 148 27.00 -9.36 -6.97
C HIS A 148 28.08 -9.69 -5.93
N LYS A 149 29.07 -10.49 -6.33
CA LYS A 149 30.19 -10.89 -5.46
C LYS A 149 30.98 -9.70 -4.91
N HIS A 150 31.14 -8.63 -5.70
CA HIS A 150 31.85 -7.43 -5.24
C HIS A 150 31.06 -6.61 -4.21
N GLU A 151 29.73 -6.71 -4.18
CA GLU A 151 28.90 -6.09 -3.13
C GLU A 151 29.10 -6.83 -1.81
N ALA A 152 29.16 -8.17 -1.85
CA ALA A 152 29.49 -8.99 -0.70
C ALA A 152 30.91 -8.73 -0.17
N ALA A 153 31.89 -8.55 -1.07
CA ALA A 153 33.27 -8.29 -0.69
C ALA A 153 33.48 -6.89 -0.08
N THR A 154 32.79 -5.88 -0.61
CA THR A 154 32.93 -4.47 -0.17
C THR A 154 31.95 -4.08 0.93
N GLY A 155 30.88 -4.88 1.14
CA GLY A 155 29.78 -4.54 2.02
C GLY A 155 28.92 -3.37 1.53
N ARG A 156 29.03 -2.98 0.26
CA ARG A 156 28.34 -1.81 -0.33
C ARG A 156 27.45 -2.23 -1.49
N THR A 157 26.24 -1.66 -1.57
CA THR A 157 25.39 -1.78 -2.75
C THR A 157 25.88 -0.87 -3.86
N SER A 158 25.98 -1.43 -5.06
CA SER A 158 26.51 -0.79 -6.27
C SER A 158 25.57 -0.92 -7.47
N SER A 159 24.62 -1.85 -7.39
CA SER A 159 23.59 -2.14 -8.37
C SER A 159 22.21 -1.65 -7.93
N ILE A 160 21.26 -1.59 -8.86
CA ILE A 160 19.85 -1.39 -8.54
C ILE A 160 19.29 -2.74 -8.11
N GLY A 161 18.80 -2.83 -6.87
CA GLY A 161 18.10 -4.01 -6.37
C GLY A 161 16.59 -3.79 -6.46
N VAL A 162 15.86 -4.76 -7.00
CA VAL A 162 14.39 -4.77 -6.92
C VAL A 162 14.00 -5.88 -5.97
N ASN A 163 13.14 -5.59 -5.01
CA ASN A 163 12.56 -6.58 -4.12
C ASN A 163 11.06 -6.30 -3.98
N ILE A 164 10.28 -7.33 -3.64
CA ILE A 164 8.83 -7.19 -3.53
C ILE A 164 8.34 -7.62 -2.15
N VAL A 165 7.31 -6.92 -1.67
CA VAL A 165 6.53 -7.28 -0.49
C VAL A 165 5.09 -7.47 -0.92
N GLY A 166 4.53 -8.64 -0.66
CA GLY A 166 3.15 -8.99 -0.97
C GLY A 166 2.26 -8.85 0.25
N PHE A 167 1.06 -8.31 0.06
CA PHE A 167 0.03 -8.23 1.07
C PHE A 167 -1.21 -8.98 0.62
N ASP A 168 -1.84 -9.69 1.54
CA ASP A 168 -3.18 -10.22 1.32
C ASP A 168 -4.21 -9.09 1.35
N TYR A 169 -5.46 -9.46 1.10
CA TYR A 169 -6.59 -8.56 1.18
C TYR A 169 -6.76 -7.96 2.58
N ALA A 170 -6.56 -8.74 3.64
CA ALA A 170 -6.63 -8.30 5.04
C ALA A 170 -5.51 -7.32 5.44
N GLY A 171 -4.44 -7.23 4.66
CA GLY A 171 -3.26 -6.42 4.93
C GLY A 171 -2.14 -7.17 5.64
N ASN A 172 -2.24 -8.49 5.79
CA ASN A 172 -1.14 -9.30 6.32
C ASN A 172 -0.02 -9.43 5.29
N CYS A 173 1.22 -9.40 5.78
CA CYS A 173 2.40 -9.60 4.95
C CYS A 173 2.52 -11.08 4.55
N LEU A 174 2.64 -11.34 3.25
CA LEU A 174 2.78 -12.68 2.68
C LEU A 174 4.25 -13.12 2.53
N ASN A 175 5.19 -12.23 2.80
CA ASN A 175 6.62 -12.53 2.76
C ASN A 175 6.99 -13.40 3.97
N ASN A 176 6.92 -14.72 3.80
CA ASN A 176 7.34 -15.67 4.82
C ASN A 176 8.66 -16.36 4.42
N PRO A 177 9.77 -16.17 5.15
CA PRO A 177 11.08 -16.73 4.81
C PRO A 177 11.24 -18.22 5.14
N ASP A 178 10.22 -18.88 5.71
CA ASP A 178 10.29 -20.20 6.35
C ASP A 178 10.92 -21.33 5.51
N ARG A 179 11.04 -21.21 4.18
CA ARG A 179 11.60 -22.25 3.31
C ARG A 179 12.41 -21.71 2.13
N GLY A 180 13.46 -20.94 2.40
CA GLY A 180 14.49 -20.60 1.40
C GLY A 180 14.24 -19.31 0.63
N LYS A 181 14.71 -19.25 -0.63
CA LYS A 181 14.63 -18.04 -1.48
C LYS A 181 13.16 -17.72 -1.77
N LEU A 182 12.74 -16.48 -1.50
CA LEU A 182 11.37 -16.02 -1.77
C LEU A 182 11.02 -16.25 -3.25
N ASP A 183 9.94 -16.98 -3.49
CA ASP A 183 9.41 -17.24 -4.83
C ASP A 183 8.42 -16.13 -5.19
N TRP A 184 8.88 -15.21 -6.02
CA TRP A 184 8.14 -14.00 -6.37
C TRP A 184 6.87 -14.32 -7.14
N GLN A 185 6.85 -15.40 -7.93
CA GLN A 185 5.67 -15.80 -8.69
C GLN A 185 4.57 -16.30 -7.75
N LYS A 186 4.93 -17.12 -6.75
CA LYS A 186 3.97 -17.58 -5.74
C LYS A 186 3.44 -16.44 -4.88
N LEU A 187 4.31 -15.48 -4.54
CA LEU A 187 3.92 -14.31 -3.78
C LEU A 187 2.90 -13.47 -4.56
N CYS A 188 3.21 -13.14 -5.82
CA CYS A 188 2.30 -12.39 -6.69
C CYS A 188 0.93 -13.08 -6.83
N LYS A 189 0.89 -14.40 -7.03
CA LYS A 189 -0.37 -15.14 -7.15
C LYS A 189 -1.28 -15.06 -5.91
N LYS A 190 -0.69 -14.97 -4.72
CA LYS A 190 -1.45 -14.89 -3.45
C LYS A 190 -1.73 -13.47 -3.01
N ALA A 191 -0.97 -12.51 -3.51
CA ALA A 191 -1.01 -11.13 -3.06
C ALA A 191 -2.16 -10.37 -3.72
N SER A 192 -2.97 -9.71 -2.89
CA SER A 192 -3.96 -8.74 -3.35
C SER A 192 -3.34 -7.36 -3.60
N LYS A 193 -2.13 -7.11 -3.08
CA LYS A 193 -1.32 -5.91 -3.35
C LYS A 193 0.16 -6.27 -3.30
N VAL A 194 0.96 -5.71 -4.19
CA VAL A 194 2.41 -5.87 -4.19
C VAL A 194 3.08 -4.51 -4.10
N VAL A 195 4.01 -4.36 -3.16
CA VAL A 195 4.88 -3.19 -3.09
C VAL A 195 6.24 -3.58 -3.62
N SER A 196 6.66 -2.94 -4.70
CA SER A 196 8.00 -3.10 -5.27
C SER A 196 8.92 -2.04 -4.69
N LEU A 197 9.98 -2.49 -4.04
CA LEU A 197 10.99 -1.69 -3.39
C LEU A 197 12.25 -1.69 -4.26
N ILE A 198 12.60 -0.52 -4.79
CA ILE A 198 13.73 -0.32 -5.70
C ILE A 198 14.87 0.32 -4.90
N ASP A 199 15.87 -0.46 -4.52
CA ASP A 199 17.07 0.00 -3.82
C ASP A 199 18.00 0.72 -4.79
N LEU A 200 18.23 2.01 -4.56
CA LEU A 200 19.22 2.77 -5.33
C LEU A 200 20.56 2.83 -4.59
N ALA A 201 21.63 2.78 -5.37
CA ALA A 201 22.98 2.94 -4.86
C ALA A 201 23.15 4.30 -4.17
N GLY A 202 23.68 4.30 -2.95
CA GLY A 202 23.84 5.53 -2.15
C GLY A 202 25.09 6.34 -2.48
N HIS A 203 26.09 5.75 -3.15
CA HIS A 203 27.37 6.39 -3.39
C HIS A 203 27.35 7.20 -4.69
N GLU A 204 27.87 8.43 -4.64
CA GLU A 204 27.95 9.35 -5.79
C GLU A 204 28.58 8.74 -7.05
N LYS A 205 29.52 7.80 -6.91
CA LYS A 205 30.15 7.06 -8.01
C LYS A 205 29.10 6.30 -8.85
N TYR A 206 27.98 5.92 -8.25
CA TYR A 206 26.87 5.19 -8.86
C TYR A 206 25.66 6.10 -9.15
N LEU A 207 25.84 7.42 -9.20
CA LEU A 207 24.76 8.37 -9.48
C LEU A 207 24.10 8.12 -10.85
N LYS A 208 24.89 7.78 -11.88
CA LYS A 208 24.35 7.42 -13.20
C LYS A 208 23.40 6.22 -13.12
N THR A 209 23.79 5.19 -12.36
CA THR A 209 22.97 4.01 -12.08
C THR A 209 21.68 4.39 -11.33
N THR A 210 21.81 5.24 -10.31
CA THR A 210 20.69 5.76 -9.50
C THR A 210 19.65 6.50 -10.36
N ILE A 211 20.12 7.42 -11.21
CA ILE A 211 19.27 8.16 -12.16
C ILE A 211 18.60 7.19 -13.14
N SER A 212 19.36 6.28 -13.74
CA SER A 212 18.81 5.27 -14.65
C SER A 212 17.77 4.37 -13.98
N GLY A 213 17.95 4.02 -12.71
CA GLY A 213 16.98 3.24 -11.95
C GLY A 213 15.69 4.03 -11.69
N MET A 214 15.82 5.29 -11.29
CA MET A 214 14.67 6.15 -11.04
C MET A 214 13.83 6.37 -12.31
N PHE A 215 14.45 6.65 -13.45
CA PHE A 215 13.73 6.84 -14.72
C PHE A 215 13.27 5.53 -15.36
N GLY A 216 14.09 4.47 -15.27
CA GLY A 216 13.82 3.18 -15.92
C GLY A 216 12.68 2.39 -15.26
N TYR A 217 12.57 2.46 -13.93
CA TYR A 217 11.51 1.76 -13.20
C TYR A 217 10.24 2.58 -12.97
N ALA A 218 10.28 3.90 -13.25
CA ALA A 218 9.15 4.83 -13.13
C ALA A 218 8.34 4.63 -11.83
N PRO A 219 8.95 4.87 -10.65
CA PRO A 219 8.30 4.64 -9.37
C PRO A 219 7.10 5.55 -9.14
N ASP A 220 6.12 5.07 -8.39
CA ASP A 220 4.96 5.86 -7.94
C ASP A 220 5.33 6.77 -6.77
N ALA A 221 6.33 6.40 -5.96
CA ALA A 221 6.81 7.19 -4.84
C ALA A 221 8.33 7.04 -4.61
N CYS A 222 8.92 8.01 -3.92
CA CYS A 222 10.32 7.96 -3.47
C CYS A 222 10.35 8.01 -1.94
N MET A 223 10.99 7.02 -1.33
CA MET A 223 11.31 6.97 0.09
C MET A 223 12.73 7.49 0.30
N LEU A 224 12.86 8.64 0.95
CA LEU A 224 14.15 9.22 1.31
C LEU A 224 14.55 8.79 2.72
N ILE A 225 15.62 8.02 2.83
CA ILE A 225 16.15 7.55 4.11
C ILE A 225 17.29 8.46 4.56
N VAL A 226 17.06 9.12 5.69
CA VAL A 226 17.98 10.05 6.33
C VAL A 226 18.40 9.48 7.67
N ILE A 227 19.71 9.53 7.96
CA ILE A 227 20.21 9.15 9.28
C ILE A 227 19.95 10.25 10.28
N SER A 228 19.42 9.89 11.44
CA SER A 228 19.30 10.78 12.60
C SER A 228 20.62 10.89 13.38
N HIS A 229 21.76 10.86 12.68
CA HIS A 229 23.06 10.91 13.35
C HIS A 229 23.35 12.35 13.78
N CYS A 230 23.19 12.61 15.08
CA CYS A 230 23.61 13.87 15.68
C CYS A 230 25.14 13.86 15.75
N ARG A 231 25.82 14.44 14.76
CA ARG A 231 27.22 14.83 14.96
C ARG A 231 27.21 15.90 16.05
N HIS A 232 27.74 15.56 17.22
CA HIS A 232 28.28 16.57 18.13
C HIS A 232 29.32 17.36 17.34
N PHE A 233 28.92 18.52 16.82
CA PHE A 233 29.85 19.51 16.31
C PHE A 233 30.67 19.96 17.52
N ARG A 234 31.82 19.30 17.75
CA ARG A 234 32.89 19.93 18.54
C ARG A 234 33.32 21.14 17.72
N LEU A 235 32.77 22.30 18.04
CA LEU A 235 33.43 23.57 17.75
C LEU A 235 34.86 23.40 18.30
N GLY A 236 35.85 23.44 17.40
CA GLY A 236 37.25 23.41 17.81
C GLY A 236 37.52 24.55 18.80
N PRO A 237 38.58 24.44 19.64
CA PRO A 237 38.89 25.49 20.58
C PRO A 237 39.08 26.80 19.81
N THR A 238 38.27 27.80 20.14
CA THR A 238 38.55 29.20 19.80
C THR A 238 39.93 29.51 20.33
N GLN A 239 40.90 29.68 19.43
CA GLN A 239 42.16 30.32 19.78
C GLN A 239 41.82 31.74 20.20
N VAL A 240 42.07 32.03 21.48
CA VAL A 240 42.10 33.38 22.06
C VAL A 240 43.50 33.92 21.84
#